data_AF-W1W9W7-F1
#
_entry.id   AF-W1W9W7-F1
#
_cell.length_a   1.000
_cell.length_b   1.000
_cell.length_c   1.000
_cell.angle_alpha   90.00
_cell.angle_beta   90.00
_cell.angle_gamma   90.00
#
_symmetry.space_group_name_H-M   'P 1'
#
loop_
_entity.id
_entity.type
_entity.pdbx_description
1 polymer ?
#
loop_
_entity_poly.entity_id
_entity_poly.type
_entity_poly.pdbx_seq_one_letter_code
_entity_poly.pdbx_strand_id
1 'polypeptide(L)'
;GLDKPMWQQYLHYIWGVMHGDLGISMKSRIPVWEEFVPRFQATLELGVCAMIFATAVGIPVGVLAAVKRGSIFDHTAVGLALTGYSMPIFWWGMMLIMLVSVHWNLTPVSGRVSDMVFLDDSNPLTGFMLIDTA
;
A
#
# COMPACT_ATOMS: atom_id res chain seq x y z
N GLY A 1 9.92 -9.10 -33.38
CA GLY A 1 10.28 -8.13 -32.32
C GLY A 1 11.38 -8.68 -31.43
N LEU A 2 11.19 -9.94 -30.99
CA LEU A 2 12.16 -10.75 -30.27
C LEU A 2 13.32 -11.28 -31.14
N ASP A 3 13.23 -11.11 -32.47
CA ASP A 3 14.21 -11.61 -33.45
C ASP A 3 15.42 -10.69 -33.64
N LYS A 4 15.42 -9.51 -33.00
CA LYS A 4 16.50 -8.54 -33.09
C LYS A 4 17.51 -8.71 -31.95
N PRO A 5 18.78 -8.30 -32.14
CA PRO A 5 19.77 -8.26 -31.06
C PRO A 5 19.23 -7.53 -29.82
N MET A 6 19.55 -8.03 -28.61
CA MET A 6 19.01 -7.54 -27.34
C MET A 6 19.18 -6.01 -27.16
N TRP A 7 20.32 -5.46 -27.62
CA TRP A 7 20.58 -4.03 -27.53
C TRP A 7 19.60 -3.19 -28.38
N GLN A 8 19.17 -3.70 -29.54
CA GLN A 8 18.21 -3.00 -30.38
C GLN A 8 16.82 -3.02 -29.74
N GLN A 9 16.43 -4.14 -29.13
CA GLN A 9 15.16 -4.23 -28.39
C GLN A 9 15.13 -3.24 -27.23
N TYR A 10 16.24 -3.13 -26.48
CA TYR A 10 16.37 -2.19 -25.38
C TYR A 10 16.31 -0.72 -25.82
N LEU A 11 16.99 -0.34 -26.92
CA LEU A 11 16.92 1.01 -27.44
C LEU A 11 15.53 1.37 -27.99
N HIS A 12 14.87 0.44 -28.69
CA HIS A 12 13.49 0.64 -29.13
C HIS A 12 12.55 0.81 -27.94
N TYR A 13 12.76 0.04 -26.86
CA TYR A 13 12.00 0.20 -25.63
C TYR A 13 12.24 1.56 -24.97
N ILE A 14 13.50 1.98 -24.76
CA ILE A 14 13.80 3.31 -24.20
C ILE A 14 13.20 4.42 -25.06
N TRP A 15 13.30 4.30 -26.38
CA TRP A 15 12.71 5.27 -27.29
C TRP A 15 11.19 5.36 -27.11
N GLY A 16 10.50 4.22 -26.99
CA GLY A 16 9.07 4.16 -26.67
C GLY A 16 8.74 4.81 -25.31
N VAL A 17 9.49 4.45 -24.26
CA VAL A 17 9.32 4.99 -22.90
C VAL A 17 9.48 6.51 -22.87
N MET A 18 10.47 7.04 -23.61
CA MET A 18 10.70 8.49 -23.74
C MET A 18 9.52 9.20 -24.42
N HIS A 19 8.74 8.49 -25.25
CA HIS A 19 7.51 8.99 -25.88
C HIS A 19 6.25 8.64 -25.07
N GLY A 20 6.39 8.11 -23.85
CA GLY A 20 5.28 7.73 -22.97
C GLY A 20 4.67 6.35 -23.24
N ASP A 21 5.24 5.57 -24.17
CA ASP A 21 4.81 4.21 -24.46
C ASP A 21 5.64 3.22 -23.63
N LEU A 22 5.08 2.77 -22.51
CA LEU A 22 5.66 1.73 -21.65
C LEU A 22 5.54 0.32 -22.25
N GLY A 23 4.84 0.19 -23.39
CA GLY A 23 4.57 -1.05 -24.08
C GLY A 23 3.47 -1.89 -23.43
N ILE A 24 3.42 -3.16 -23.86
CA ILE A 24 2.45 -4.14 -23.40
C ILE A 24 3.07 -5.02 -22.32
N SER A 25 2.34 -5.22 -21.23
CA SER A 25 2.70 -6.15 -20.15
C SER A 25 2.81 -7.57 -20.69
N MET A 26 3.96 -8.23 -20.53
CA MET A 26 4.15 -9.62 -20.99
C MET A 26 3.27 -10.62 -20.21
N LYS A 27 2.85 -10.26 -19.00
CA LYS A 27 2.00 -11.09 -18.14
C LYS A 27 0.52 -10.90 -18.47
N SER A 28 0.08 -9.65 -18.56
CA SER A 28 -1.34 -9.29 -18.65
C SER A 28 -1.81 -8.99 -20.07
N ARG A 29 -0.87 -8.84 -21.02
CA ARG A 29 -1.09 -8.49 -22.44
C ARG A 29 -1.89 -7.21 -22.69
N ILE A 30 -1.95 -6.33 -21.70
CA ILE A 30 -2.55 -4.99 -21.76
C ILE A 30 -1.46 -3.91 -21.66
N PRO A 31 -1.73 -2.66 -22.08
CA PRO A 31 -0.82 -1.54 -21.88
C PRO A 31 -0.39 -1.44 -20.42
N VAL A 32 0.92 -1.31 -20.18
CA VAL A 32 1.47 -1.20 -18.81
C VAL A 32 0.83 -0.04 -18.05
N TRP A 33 0.43 1.01 -18.77
CA TRP A 33 -0.17 2.20 -18.17
C TRP A 33 -1.54 1.94 -17.55
N GLU A 34 -2.37 1.14 -18.22
CA GLU A 34 -3.67 0.70 -17.70
C GLU A 34 -3.51 -0.21 -16.47
N GLU A 35 -2.44 -1.00 -16.40
CA GLU A 35 -2.16 -1.86 -15.24
C GLU A 35 -1.54 -1.09 -14.06
N PHE A 36 -0.73 -0.05 -14.36
CA PHE A 36 0.04 0.68 -13.36
C PHE A 36 -0.81 1.71 -12.60
N VAL A 37 -1.60 2.52 -13.31
CA VAL A 37 -2.32 3.66 -12.72
C VAL A 37 -3.22 3.23 -11.55
N PRO A 38 -4.06 2.18 -11.65
CA PRO A 38 -4.91 1.74 -10.54
C PRO A 38 -4.11 1.24 -9.33
N ARG A 39 -2.99 0.54 -9.57
CA ARG A 39 -2.12 0.05 -8.49
C ARG A 39 -1.36 1.17 -7.80
N PHE A 40 -0.97 2.17 -8.56
CA PHE A 40 -0.32 3.36 -8.03
C PHE A 40 -1.27 4.16 -7.14
N GLN A 41 -2.51 4.41 -7.61
CA GLN A 41 -3.55 5.06 -6.80
C GLN A 41 -3.81 4.29 -5.50
N ALA A 42 -3.94 2.96 -5.58
CA ALA A 42 -4.12 2.10 -4.42
C ALA A 42 -2.97 2.22 -3.40
N THR A 43 -1.73 2.28 -3.87
CA THR A 43 -0.54 2.39 -3.03
C THR A 43 -0.44 3.78 -2.39
N LEU A 44 -0.79 4.84 -3.13
CA LEU A 44 -0.82 6.21 -2.62
C LEU A 44 -1.85 6.37 -1.51
N GLU A 45 -3.06 5.87 -1.69
CA GLU A 45 -4.09 5.89 -0.63
C GLU A 45 -3.59 5.22 0.64
N LEU A 46 -3.08 4.00 0.49
CA LEU A 46 -2.59 3.23 1.62
C LEU A 46 -1.45 3.95 2.34
N GLY A 47 -0.49 4.49 1.58
CA GLY A 47 0.64 5.23 2.12
C GLY A 47 0.23 6.50 2.85
N VAL A 48 -0.67 7.29 2.27
CA VAL A 48 -1.16 8.54 2.88
C VAL A 48 -1.95 8.25 4.16
N CYS A 49 -2.87 7.28 4.14
CA CYS A 49 -3.61 6.86 5.34
C CYS A 49 -2.66 6.36 6.44
N ALA A 50 -1.67 5.54 6.09
CA ALA A 50 -0.67 5.06 7.03
C ALA A 50 0.17 6.19 7.62
N MET A 51 0.58 7.18 6.80
CA MET A 51 1.33 8.34 7.26
C MET A 51 0.52 9.21 8.23
N ILE A 52 -0.75 9.48 7.92
CA ILE A 52 -1.64 10.25 8.80
C ILE A 52 -1.78 9.53 10.14
N PHE A 53 -2.04 8.23 10.13
CA PHE A 53 -2.15 7.43 11.35
C PHE A 53 -0.86 7.39 12.16
N ALA A 54 0.28 7.14 11.49
CA ALA A 54 1.59 7.09 12.14
C ALA A 54 1.96 8.44 12.76
N THR A 55 1.64 9.55 12.11
CA THR A 55 1.91 10.89 12.62
C THR A 55 0.98 11.23 13.79
N ALA A 56 -0.31 10.95 13.64
CA ALA A 56 -1.34 11.26 14.63
C ALA A 56 -1.17 10.46 15.94
N VAL A 57 -0.70 9.21 15.87
CA VAL A 57 -0.49 8.37 17.06
C VAL A 57 0.98 8.39 17.51
N GLY A 58 1.92 8.28 16.58
CA GLY A 58 3.34 8.16 16.87
C GLY A 58 3.93 9.43 17.47
N ILE A 59 3.55 10.63 16.99
CA ILE A 59 4.06 11.87 17.57
C ILE A 59 3.59 12.06 19.02
N PRO A 60 2.29 11.98 19.36
CA PRO A 60 1.86 12.14 20.75
C PRO A 60 2.48 11.10 21.69
N VAL A 61 2.55 9.84 21.27
CA VAL A 61 3.17 8.76 22.08
C VAL A 61 4.66 9.06 22.29
N GLY A 62 5.38 9.47 21.25
CA GLY A 62 6.80 9.83 21.34
C GLY A 62 7.04 11.05 22.22
N VAL A 63 6.21 12.08 22.12
CA VAL A 63 6.29 13.29 22.96
C VAL A 63 6.00 12.94 24.42
N LEU A 64 4.97 12.13 24.70
CA LEU A 64 4.64 11.70 26.06
C LEU A 64 5.77 10.88 26.70
N ALA A 65 6.39 9.96 25.95
CA ALA A 65 7.54 9.19 26.42
C ALA A 65 8.74 10.11 26.73
N ALA A 66 9.00 11.11 25.89
CA ALA A 66 10.08 12.09 26.09
C ALA A 66 9.85 13.00 27.30
N VAL A 67 8.63 13.49 27.51
CA VAL A 67 8.28 14.37 28.64
C VAL A 67 8.32 13.62 29.97
N LYS A 68 7.86 12.36 29.99
CA LYS A 68 7.89 11.50 31.19
C LYS A 68 9.03 10.49 31.14
N ARG A 69 10.21 10.94 30.72
CA ARG A 69 11.41 10.11 30.60
C ARG A 69 11.75 9.42 31.92
N GLY A 70 12.02 8.12 31.87
CA GLY A 70 12.30 7.29 33.05
C GLY A 70 11.06 6.87 33.85
N SER A 71 9.85 7.16 33.36
CA SER A 71 8.61 6.63 33.94
C SER A 71 8.23 5.29 33.33
N ILE A 72 7.26 4.59 33.95
CA ILE A 72 6.71 3.34 33.40
C ILE A 72 6.17 3.53 31.97
N PHE A 73 5.63 4.72 31.65
CA PHE A 73 5.13 5.04 30.30
C PHE A 73 6.24 5.12 29.25
N ASP A 74 7.43 5.61 29.62
CA ASP A 74 8.58 5.64 28.72
C ASP A 74 9.06 4.21 28.43
N HIS A 75 9.21 3.39 29.48
CA HIS A 75 9.62 1.99 29.33
C HIS A 75 8.62 1.15 28.51
N THR A 76 7.31 1.34 28.71
CA THR A 76 6.32 0.62 27.91
C THR A 76 6.28 1.09 26.46
N ALA A 77 6.36 2.40 26.20
CA ALA A 77 6.41 2.93 24.84
C ALA A 77 7.64 2.42 24.07
N VAL A 78 8.82 2.44 24.70
CA VAL A 78 10.06 1.93 24.12
C VAL A 78 10.00 0.42 23.90
N GLY A 79 9.48 -0.35 24.87
CA GLY A 79 9.32 -1.80 24.74
C GLY A 79 8.37 -2.18 23.60
N LEU A 80 7.27 -1.45 23.45
CA LEU A 80 6.29 -1.66 22.38
C LEU A 80 6.88 -1.31 21.02
N ALA A 81 7.63 -0.21 20.92
CA ALA A 81 8.36 0.16 19.71
C ALA A 81 9.41 -0.90 19.31
N LEU A 82 10.19 -1.40 20.27
CA LEU A 82 11.17 -2.47 20.05
C LEU A 82 10.51 -3.76 19.57
N THR A 83 9.38 -4.15 20.17
CA THR A 83 8.63 -5.35 19.77
C THR A 83 8.08 -5.18 18.35
N GLY A 84 7.52 -4.02 18.05
CA GLY A 84 7.03 -3.66 16.71
C GLY A 84 8.13 -3.77 15.66
N TYR A 85 9.32 -3.25 15.96
CA TYR A 85 10.46 -3.23 15.03
C TYR A 85 11.15 -4.60 14.88
N SER A 86 11.17 -5.41 15.94
CA SER A 86 11.96 -6.66 15.99
C SER A 86 11.26 -7.83 15.30
N MET A 87 9.93 -7.77 15.16
CA MET A 87 9.17 -8.85 14.51
C MET A 87 9.13 -8.66 12.99
N PRO A 88 9.15 -9.76 12.21
CA PRO A 88 9.00 -9.68 10.76
C PRO A 88 7.68 -9.02 10.35
N ILE A 89 7.72 -8.17 9.34
CA ILE A 89 6.52 -7.41 8.90
C ILE A 89 5.38 -8.31 8.42
N PHE A 90 5.71 -9.46 7.82
CA PHE A 90 4.69 -10.44 7.38
C PHE A 90 3.95 -11.04 8.57
N TRP A 91 4.63 -11.24 9.70
CA TRP A 91 4.02 -11.80 10.92
C TRP A 91 3.01 -10.82 11.50
N TRP A 92 3.39 -9.53 11.59
CA TRP A 92 2.47 -8.47 11.97
C TRP A 92 1.26 -8.38 11.03
N GLY A 93 1.50 -8.45 9.71
CA GLY A 93 0.43 -8.47 8.71
C GLY A 93 -0.57 -9.59 8.97
N MET A 94 -0.11 -10.82 9.18
CA MET A 94 -0.99 -11.96 9.47
C MET A 94 -1.74 -11.79 10.80
N MET A 95 -1.07 -11.34 11.87
CA MET A 95 -1.72 -11.12 13.17
C MET A 95 -2.79 -10.03 13.10
N LEU A 96 -2.52 -8.94 12.39
CA LEU A 96 -3.50 -7.87 12.18
C LEU A 96 -4.71 -8.33 11.35
N ILE A 97 -4.50 -9.15 10.32
CA ILE A 97 -5.61 -9.75 9.56
C ILE A 97 -6.46 -10.62 10.49
N MET A 98 -5.85 -11.50 11.30
CA MET A 98 -6.61 -12.35 12.22
C MET A 98 -7.40 -11.53 13.26
N LEU A 99 -6.81 -10.46 13.80
CA LEU A 99 -7.48 -9.64 14.82
C LEU A 99 -8.56 -8.73 14.22
N VAL A 100 -8.21 -7.92 13.22
CA VAL A 100 -9.08 -6.86 12.70
C VAL A 100 -10.12 -7.42 11.73
N SER A 101 -9.70 -8.32 10.85
CA SER A 101 -10.58 -8.87 9.81
C SER A 101 -11.37 -10.07 10.32
N VAL A 102 -10.72 -11.06 10.94
CA VAL A 102 -11.42 -12.30 11.33
C VAL A 102 -12.15 -12.16 12.66
N HIS A 103 -11.48 -11.64 13.68
CA HIS A 103 -12.08 -11.54 15.02
C HIS A 103 -13.04 -10.36 15.15
N TRP A 104 -12.64 -9.17 14.68
CA TRP A 104 -13.46 -7.96 14.76
C TRP A 104 -14.36 -7.71 13.54
N ASN A 105 -14.18 -8.43 12.42
CA ASN A 105 -14.98 -8.26 11.20
C ASN A 105 -15.03 -6.80 10.68
N LEU A 106 -13.97 -6.03 10.92
CA LEU A 106 -13.90 -4.61 10.53
C LEU A 106 -13.53 -4.42 9.06
N THR A 107 -12.65 -5.27 8.54
CA THR A 107 -12.11 -5.16 7.17
C THR A 107 -12.22 -6.50 6.44
N PRO A 108 -12.29 -6.52 5.11
CA PRO A 108 -12.22 -7.78 4.35
C PRO A 108 -10.85 -8.46 4.53
N VAL A 109 -10.84 -9.79 4.46
CA VAL A 109 -9.61 -10.62 4.63
C VAL A 109 -8.70 -10.48 3.41
N SER A 110 -9.29 -10.23 2.24
CA SER A 110 -8.63 -10.12 0.95
C SER A 110 -9.36 -9.09 0.10
N GLY A 111 -8.66 -8.52 -0.89
CA GLY A 111 -9.18 -7.46 -1.75
C GLY A 111 -9.18 -6.08 -1.07
N ARG A 112 -9.59 -5.07 -1.84
CA ARG A 112 -9.70 -3.68 -1.36
C ARG A 112 -11.06 -3.39 -0.72
N VAL A 113 -12.11 -4.05 -1.20
CA VAL A 113 -13.49 -3.95 -0.72
C VAL A 113 -14.04 -5.36 -0.53
N SER A 114 -14.99 -5.53 0.39
CA SER A 114 -15.56 -6.85 0.67
C SER A 114 -16.40 -7.33 -0.51
N ASP A 115 -16.42 -8.65 -0.72
CA ASP A 115 -17.26 -9.28 -1.75
C ASP A 115 -18.77 -9.03 -1.55
N MET A 116 -19.16 -8.46 -0.40
CA MET A 116 -20.54 -8.09 -0.08
C MET A 116 -20.91 -6.68 -0.57
N VAL A 117 -19.93 -5.84 -0.91
CA VAL A 117 -20.14 -4.48 -1.40
C VAL A 117 -19.89 -4.47 -2.90
N PHE A 118 -20.97 -4.42 -3.68
CA PHE A 118 -20.91 -4.27 -5.13
C PHE A 118 -20.73 -2.79 -5.48
N LEU A 119 -19.50 -2.40 -5.82
CA LEU A 119 -19.25 -1.12 -6.47
C LEU A 119 -19.34 -1.32 -7.98
N ASP A 120 -19.96 -0.36 -8.67
CA ASP A 120 -19.90 -0.29 -10.12
C ASP A 120 -18.51 0.23 -10.53
N ASP A 121 -17.50 -0.65 -10.47
CA ASP A 121 -16.11 -0.36 -10.84
C ASP A 121 -15.95 -0.02 -12.34
N SER A 122 -17.04 -0.02 -13.12
CA SER A 122 -17.02 0.28 -14.55
C SER A 122 -16.87 1.77 -14.88
N ASN A 123 -17.15 2.69 -13.93
CA ASN A 123 -16.94 4.14 -14.08
C ASN A 123 -16.50 4.82 -12.76
N PRO A 124 -15.24 4.65 -12.33
CA PRO A 124 -14.72 5.38 -11.17
C PRO A 124 -14.59 6.87 -11.47
N LEU A 125 -15.04 7.74 -10.56
CA LEU A 125 -14.93 9.20 -10.69
C LEU A 125 -13.47 9.67 -10.60
N THR A 126 -12.69 9.06 -9.70
CA THR A 126 -11.31 9.46 -9.43
C THR A 126 -10.31 8.30 -9.53
N GLY A 127 -10.78 7.05 -9.43
CA GLY A 127 -9.92 5.86 -9.34
C GLY A 127 -9.37 5.63 -7.94
N PHE A 128 -9.66 6.54 -7.01
CA PHE A 128 -9.38 6.40 -5.59
C PHE A 128 -10.60 5.77 -4.90
N MET A 129 -10.44 4.52 -4.49
CA MET A 129 -11.54 3.74 -3.91
C MET A 129 -12.01 4.31 -2.57
N LEU A 130 -11.16 5.00 -1.80
CA LEU A 130 -11.58 5.68 -0.57
C LEU A 130 -12.48 6.90 -0.82
N ILE A 131 -12.32 7.54 -1.97
CA ILE A 131 -13.11 8.72 -2.37
C ILE A 131 -14.38 8.26 -3.08
N ASP A 132 -14.25 7.28 -3.97
CA ASP A 132 -15.34 6.78 -4.81
C ASP A 132 -16.34 5.90 -4.02
N THR A 133 -16.02 5.49 -2.78
CA THR A 133 -16.93 4.76 -1.87
C THR A 133 -17.67 5.64 -0.85
N ALA A 134 -17.36 6.94 -0.80
CA ALA A 134 -18.01 7.91 0.09
C ALA A 134 -19.34 8.41 -0.48
#